data_AF-A0A7S2DEV3-F1
#
_entry.id   AF-A0A7S2DEV3-F1
#
_cell.length_a   1.000
_cell.length_b   1.000
_cell.length_c   1.000
_cell.angle_alpha   90.00
_cell.angle_beta   90.00
_cell.angle_gamma   90.00
#
_symmetry.space_group_name_H-M   'P 1'
#
loop_
_entity.id
_entity.type
_entity.pdbx_description
1 polymer ?
#
loop_
_entity_poly.entity_id
_entity_poly.type
_entity_poly.pdbx_seq_one_letter_code
_entity_poly.pdbx_strand_id
1 'polypeptide(L)'
;NGYAVRKHEWLRLRGCRTPASLRACASDEQGTDASGIYASLQQRRSQLASRRDSAVQERTLVAALVGGSEGETPLNAEDRTLMATRALRHHWSGEEGEAAREALELLAYQEDGEAIRALEELIEQYPDWAEPVNQLATLRYREGDVAESVKLYLRVMHLKPWHFGAIHGIQMSHVELGNMEDAERWGAKAMPRQGHERGEWVDRMLQVLDDKLAILEELGTTSR
;
A
#
# COMPACT_ATOMS: atom_id res chain seq x y z
N ASN A 1 35.46 -35.46 -65.41
CA ASN A 1 34.21 -34.81 -65.84
C ASN A 1 34.24 -33.36 -65.37
N GLY A 2 34.41 -32.40 -66.30
CA GLY A 2 34.30 -30.92 -66.15
C GLY A 2 35.25 -30.25 -65.14
N TYR A 3 36.41 -29.66 -65.47
CA TYR A 3 36.65 -28.38 -66.19
C TYR A 3 35.73 -27.23 -65.71
N ALA A 4 36.15 -26.00 -65.37
CA ALA A 4 37.44 -25.32 -65.37
C ALA A 4 37.33 -23.94 -64.64
N VAL A 5 38.43 -23.52 -64.01
CA VAL A 5 39.10 -22.21 -64.07
C VAL A 5 38.28 -20.95 -64.46
N ARG A 6 38.28 -19.91 -63.60
CA ARG A 6 38.92 -18.58 -63.90
C ARG A 6 38.84 -17.53 -62.77
N LYS A 7 40.03 -17.02 -62.43
CA LYS A 7 40.34 -15.72 -61.80
C LYS A 7 39.84 -14.56 -62.67
N HIS A 8 39.54 -13.40 -62.06
CA HIS A 8 39.99 -12.11 -62.58
C HIS A 8 40.17 -11.08 -61.45
N GLU A 9 41.43 -10.75 -61.17
CA GLU A 9 41.88 -9.48 -60.59
C GLU A 9 41.54 -8.32 -61.55
N TRP A 10 41.17 -7.17 -60.98
CA TRP A 10 41.48 -5.87 -61.57
C TRP A 10 42.10 -4.94 -60.52
N LEU A 11 43.37 -4.64 -60.75
CA LEU A 11 44.16 -3.56 -60.16
C LEU A 11 43.72 -2.18 -60.67
N ARG A 12 43.83 -1.14 -59.84
CA ARG A 12 44.46 0.19 -60.09
C ARG A 12 44.15 1.11 -58.90
N LEU A 13 45.08 1.40 -58.00
CA LEU A 13 46.16 2.41 -58.06
C LEU A 13 45.71 3.88 -58.21
N ARG A 14 45.99 4.62 -57.12
CA ARG A 14 46.45 6.02 -56.98
C ARG A 14 45.44 7.16 -57.12
N GLY A 15 45.39 7.96 -56.06
CA GLY A 15 44.95 9.35 -56.06
C GLY A 15 45.13 10.01 -54.69
N CYS A 16 46.36 10.38 -54.32
CA CYS A 16 46.57 11.37 -53.25
C CYS A 16 46.04 12.74 -53.71
N ARG A 17 45.26 13.43 -52.87
CA ARG A 17 45.36 14.88 -52.56
C ARG A 17 44.33 15.25 -51.47
N THR A 18 44.76 16.09 -50.52
CA THR A 18 44.14 16.53 -49.27
C THR A 18 43.04 17.62 -49.50
N PRO A 19 42.56 18.38 -48.47
CA PRO A 19 41.47 18.06 -47.55
C PRO A 19 40.31 19.08 -47.66
N ALA A 20 39.04 18.65 -47.49
CA ALA A 20 37.93 19.47 -46.96
C ALA A 20 36.59 18.75 -47.13
N SER A 21 36.03 18.26 -46.03
CA SER A 21 34.62 18.55 -45.69
C SER A 21 34.33 18.03 -44.29
N LEU A 22 34.23 18.98 -43.36
CA LEU A 22 33.45 18.81 -42.15
C LEU A 22 32.00 18.52 -42.57
N ARG A 23 31.52 17.29 -42.39
CA ARG A 23 30.11 17.02 -42.08
C ARG A 23 29.87 15.55 -41.72
N ALA A 24 29.15 15.40 -40.61
CA ALA A 24 28.29 14.27 -40.25
C ALA A 24 28.96 12.96 -39.83
N CYS A 25 29.58 12.98 -38.65
CA CYS A 25 29.47 11.87 -37.70
C CYS A 25 29.02 12.46 -36.35
N ALA A 26 27.76 12.87 -36.26
CA ALA A 26 27.13 13.31 -35.02
C ALA A 26 25.64 13.01 -35.13
N SER A 27 25.27 11.77 -34.87
CA SER A 27 23.94 11.36 -34.40
C SER A 27 23.99 9.85 -34.27
N ASP A 28 24.35 9.38 -33.08
CA ASP A 28 23.68 8.26 -32.41
C ASP A 28 24.23 8.17 -30.98
N GLU A 29 24.13 9.29 -30.26
CA GLU A 29 23.97 9.24 -28.80
C GLU A 29 22.49 9.47 -28.55
N GLN A 30 21.70 8.39 -28.65
CA GLN A 30 20.43 8.35 -27.94
C GLN A 30 20.78 8.24 -26.46
N GLY A 31 21.12 9.39 -25.87
CA GLY A 31 21.23 9.54 -24.44
C GLY A 31 19.92 9.08 -23.84
N THR A 32 19.98 8.06 -23.00
CA THR A 32 18.91 7.74 -22.05
C THR A 32 18.47 9.05 -21.41
N ASP A 33 17.21 9.44 -21.61
CA ASP A 33 16.69 10.70 -21.10
C ASP A 33 16.77 10.71 -19.56
N ALA A 34 17.87 11.27 -19.05
CA ALA A 34 18.14 11.38 -17.63
C ALA A 34 17.05 12.19 -16.91
N SER A 35 16.31 13.04 -17.65
CA SER A 35 15.15 13.78 -17.15
C SER A 35 14.02 12.85 -16.71
N GLY A 36 13.69 11.84 -17.53
CA GLY A 36 12.67 10.83 -17.21
C GLY A 36 13.04 9.99 -15.97
N ILE A 37 14.31 9.59 -15.85
CA ILE A 37 14.81 8.86 -14.68
C ILE A 37 14.71 9.76 -13.44
N TYR A 38 15.15 11.01 -13.53
CA TYR A 38 15.09 11.96 -12.42
C TYR A 38 13.65 12.23 -11.95
N ALA A 39 12.71 12.40 -12.90
CA ALA A 39 11.30 12.58 -12.59
C ALA A 39 10.72 11.36 -11.85
N SER A 40 11.04 10.15 -12.29
CA SER A 40 10.58 8.92 -11.64
C SER A 40 11.14 8.76 -10.22
N LEU A 41 12.40 9.15 -9.98
CA LEU A 41 13.03 9.13 -8.66
C LEU A 41 12.43 10.18 -7.73
N GLN A 42 12.17 11.39 -8.22
CA GLN A 42 11.47 12.43 -7.47
C GLN A 42 10.07 11.99 -7.08
N GLN A 43 9.32 11.37 -8.00
CA GLN A 43 7.99 10.83 -7.71
C GLN A 43 8.04 9.76 -6.62
N ARG A 44 8.95 8.78 -6.71
CA ARG A 44 9.12 7.73 -5.68
C ARG A 44 9.47 8.33 -4.33
N ARG A 45 10.37 9.33 -4.30
CA ARG A 45 10.75 10.02 -3.06
C ARG A 45 9.56 10.76 -2.43
N SER A 46 8.75 11.44 -3.23
CA SER A 46 7.52 12.10 -2.77
C SER A 46 6.51 11.09 -2.22
N GLN A 47 6.35 9.94 -2.89
CA GLN A 47 5.48 8.85 -2.42
C GLN A 47 5.96 8.27 -1.07
N LEU A 48 7.27 8.01 -0.92
CA LEU A 48 7.84 7.53 0.35
C LEU A 48 7.65 8.55 1.48
N ALA A 49 7.86 9.84 1.20
CA ALA A 49 7.62 10.91 2.18
C ALA A 49 6.15 10.96 2.61
N SER A 50 5.22 10.90 1.67
CA SER A 50 3.78 10.86 1.95
C SER A 50 3.37 9.64 2.77
N ARG A 51 3.88 8.45 2.43
CA ARG A 51 3.64 7.21 3.21
C ARG A 51 4.18 7.30 4.63
N ARG A 52 5.34 7.91 4.81
CA ARG A 52 5.91 8.14 6.14
C ARG A 52 5.04 9.09 6.95
N ASP A 53 4.61 10.20 6.36
CA ASP A 53 3.78 11.19 7.06
C ASP A 53 2.42 10.59 7.44
N SER A 54 1.82 9.75 6.58
CA SER A 54 0.64 8.95 6.91
C SER A 54 0.93 7.99 8.08
N ALA A 55 2.02 7.22 8.04
CA ALA A 55 2.36 6.30 9.15
C ALA A 55 2.62 7.03 10.49
N VAL A 56 3.18 8.24 10.48
CA VAL A 56 3.33 9.08 11.69
C VAL A 56 1.97 9.51 12.24
N GLN A 57 1.05 9.89 11.36
CA GLN A 57 -0.32 10.22 11.75
C GLN A 57 -1.04 8.99 12.33
N GLU A 58 -0.93 7.83 11.68
CA GLU A 58 -1.48 6.56 12.19
C GLU A 58 -0.96 6.26 13.59
N ARG A 59 0.36 6.35 13.80
CA ARG A 59 1.00 6.14 15.10
C ARG A 59 0.43 7.06 16.17
N THR A 60 0.26 8.35 15.86
CA THR A 60 -0.32 9.32 16.79
C THR A 60 -1.75 8.94 17.17
N LEU A 61 -2.55 8.51 16.20
CA LEU A 61 -3.94 8.10 16.41
C LEU A 61 -4.04 6.78 17.18
N VAL A 62 -3.16 5.81 16.93
CA VAL A 62 -3.07 4.55 17.67
C VAL A 62 -2.68 4.79 19.12
N ALA A 63 -1.72 5.69 19.39
CA ALA A 63 -1.35 6.06 20.76
C ALA A 63 -2.54 6.65 21.55
N ALA A 64 -3.45 7.36 20.88
CA ALA A 64 -4.65 7.92 21.50
C ALA A 64 -5.70 6.87 21.90
N LEU A 65 -5.54 5.59 21.48
CA LEU A 65 -6.47 4.51 21.81
C LEU A 65 -6.30 3.92 23.22
N VAL A 66 -5.22 4.29 23.95
CA VAL A 66 -4.97 3.79 25.31
C VAL A 66 -6.12 4.15 26.24
N GLY A 67 -6.72 5.34 26.10
CA GLY A 67 -7.76 5.85 27.00
C GLY A 67 -7.27 6.05 28.44
N GLY A 68 -7.98 6.81 29.27
CA GLY A 68 -7.75 6.84 30.73
C GLY A 68 -6.38 7.34 31.18
N SER A 69 -6.20 8.66 31.31
CA SER A 69 -5.07 9.17 32.11
C SER A 69 -5.36 8.98 33.60
N GLU A 70 -4.34 8.88 34.47
CA GLU A 70 -4.55 8.85 35.92
C GLU A 70 -5.47 10.00 36.36
N GLY A 71 -6.58 9.66 37.01
CA GLY A 71 -7.60 10.62 37.46
C GLY A 71 -8.69 10.97 36.45
N GLU A 72 -8.68 10.40 35.24
CA GLU A 72 -9.76 10.60 34.27
C GLU A 72 -11.01 9.76 34.60
N THR A 73 -12.20 10.33 34.41
CA THR A 73 -13.46 9.60 34.55
C THR A 73 -13.66 8.59 33.42
N PRO A 74 -14.31 7.44 33.67
CA PRO A 74 -14.55 6.43 32.63
C PRO A 74 -15.26 6.96 31.38
N LEU A 75 -16.27 7.83 31.54
CA LEU A 75 -16.99 8.43 30.40
C LEU A 75 -16.06 9.22 29.48
N ASN A 76 -15.15 10.03 30.04
CA ASN A 76 -14.23 10.84 29.24
C ASN A 76 -13.22 9.95 28.49
N ALA A 77 -12.75 8.87 29.13
CA ALA A 77 -11.85 7.91 28.50
C ALA A 77 -12.53 7.19 27.31
N GLU A 78 -13.79 6.78 27.46
CA GLU A 78 -14.59 6.16 26.39
C GLU A 78 -14.82 7.11 25.22
N ASP A 79 -15.19 8.37 25.49
CA ASP A 79 -15.38 9.38 24.46
C ASP A 79 -14.10 9.66 23.68
N ARG A 80 -12.95 9.79 24.36
CA ARG A 80 -11.65 9.96 23.68
C ARG A 80 -11.31 8.77 22.80
N THR A 81 -11.54 7.56 23.30
CA THR A 81 -11.31 6.33 22.53
C THR A 81 -12.17 6.28 21.28
N LEU A 82 -13.44 6.65 21.41
CA LEU A 82 -14.37 6.71 20.28
C LEU A 82 -13.89 7.72 19.23
N MET A 83 -13.45 8.90 19.66
CA MET A 83 -12.90 9.93 18.76
C MET A 83 -11.61 9.46 18.08
N ALA A 84 -10.67 8.87 18.81
CA ALA A 84 -9.45 8.31 18.26
C ALA A 84 -9.74 7.20 17.23
N THR A 85 -10.68 6.31 17.54
CA THR A 85 -11.10 5.22 16.63
C THR A 85 -11.76 5.78 15.36
N ARG A 86 -12.56 6.85 15.48
CA ARG A 86 -13.16 7.54 14.33
C ARG A 86 -12.11 8.26 13.49
N ALA A 87 -11.20 8.98 14.11
CA ALA A 87 -10.12 9.68 13.43
C ALA A 87 -9.19 8.71 12.70
N LEU A 88 -8.90 7.55 13.28
CA LEU A 88 -8.11 6.50 12.65
C LEU A 88 -8.81 5.89 11.42
N ARG A 89 -10.11 5.58 11.52
CA ARG A 89 -10.90 5.16 10.36
C ARG A 89 -10.95 6.22 9.27
N HIS A 90 -11.21 7.47 9.64
CA HIS A 90 -11.21 8.58 8.68
C HIS A 90 -9.84 8.72 7.99
N HIS A 91 -8.74 8.58 8.75
CA HIS A 91 -7.40 8.61 8.20
C HIS A 91 -7.18 7.48 7.18
N TRP A 92 -7.51 6.23 7.54
CA TRP A 92 -7.38 5.08 6.64
C TRP A 92 -8.24 5.19 5.39
N SER A 93 -9.47 5.70 5.50
CA SER A 93 -10.33 5.94 4.34
C SER A 93 -9.84 7.10 3.45
N GLY A 94 -8.92 7.94 3.95
CA GLY A 94 -8.42 9.13 3.24
C GLY A 94 -7.00 9.04 2.73
N GLU A 95 -6.34 7.87 2.80
CA GLU A 95 -4.91 7.71 2.47
C GLU A 95 -4.59 8.07 1.02
N GLU A 96 -5.55 7.84 0.11
CA GLU A 96 -5.42 8.10 -1.32
C GLU A 96 -6.10 9.42 -1.75
N GLY A 97 -6.37 10.29 -0.78
CA GLY A 97 -6.93 11.62 -0.97
C GLY A 97 -8.45 11.70 -0.86
N GLU A 98 -8.93 12.94 -0.79
CA GLU A 98 -10.34 13.24 -0.47
C GLU A 98 -11.32 12.68 -1.51
N ALA A 99 -11.00 12.80 -2.80
CA ALA A 99 -11.86 12.28 -3.86
C ALA A 99 -12.01 10.75 -3.79
N ALA A 100 -10.92 10.03 -3.47
CA ALA A 100 -10.96 8.57 -3.30
C ALA A 100 -11.78 8.19 -2.06
N ARG A 101 -11.62 8.94 -0.96
CA ARG A 101 -12.42 8.77 0.26
C ARG A 101 -13.91 8.95 0.02
N GLU A 102 -14.30 10.04 -0.64
CA GLU A 102 -15.68 10.33 -1.00
C GLU A 102 -16.27 9.22 -1.89
N ALA A 103 -15.50 8.78 -2.90
CA ALA A 103 -15.91 7.66 -3.75
C ALA A 103 -16.17 6.39 -2.92
N LEU A 104 -15.26 6.04 -2.02
CA LEU A 104 -15.40 4.89 -1.12
C LEU A 104 -16.59 5.02 -0.17
N GLU A 105 -16.87 6.20 0.37
CA GLU A 105 -18.01 6.44 1.26
C GLU A 105 -19.36 6.31 0.54
N LEU A 106 -19.43 6.73 -0.73
CA LEU A 106 -20.65 6.61 -1.53
C LEU A 106 -21.02 5.16 -1.82
N LEU A 107 -20.06 4.23 -1.78
CA LEU A 107 -20.31 2.80 -1.99
C LEU A 107 -21.21 2.18 -0.92
N ALA A 108 -21.24 2.75 0.29
CA ALA A 108 -22.10 2.29 1.37
C ALA A 108 -23.61 2.46 1.06
N TYR A 109 -23.95 3.26 0.04
CA TYR A 109 -25.32 3.52 -0.40
C TYR A 109 -25.66 2.85 -1.74
N GLN A 110 -24.73 2.10 -2.33
CA GLN A 110 -24.96 1.37 -3.57
C GLN A 110 -25.50 -0.03 -3.27
N GLU A 111 -26.09 -0.65 -4.30
CA GLU A 111 -26.40 -2.08 -4.27
C GLU A 111 -25.09 -2.90 -4.15
N ASP A 112 -25.11 -4.00 -3.39
CA ASP A 112 -23.90 -4.77 -3.04
C ASP A 112 -23.08 -5.15 -4.29
N GLY A 113 -23.72 -5.52 -5.40
CA GLY A 113 -23.05 -5.85 -6.66
C GLY A 113 -22.39 -4.66 -7.38
N GLU A 114 -22.93 -3.45 -7.27
CA GLU A 114 -22.32 -2.24 -7.80
C GLU A 114 -21.15 -1.79 -6.94
N ALA A 115 -21.32 -1.85 -5.61
CA ALA A 115 -20.27 -1.57 -4.64
C ALA A 115 -19.06 -2.51 -4.84
N ILE A 116 -19.29 -3.81 -5.05
CA ILE A 116 -18.21 -4.78 -5.28
C ILE A 116 -17.35 -4.39 -6.50
N ARG A 117 -17.98 -4.07 -7.64
CA ARG A 117 -17.23 -3.69 -8.85
C ARG A 117 -16.41 -2.42 -8.63
N ALA A 118 -17.01 -1.41 -8.00
CA ALA A 118 -16.31 -0.16 -7.70
C ALA A 118 -15.16 -0.37 -6.69
N LEU A 119 -15.32 -1.26 -5.72
CA LEU A 119 -14.24 -1.64 -4.80
C LEU A 119 -13.10 -2.36 -5.54
N GLU A 120 -13.42 -3.28 -6.46
CA GLU A 120 -12.42 -3.96 -7.29
C GLU A 120 -11.62 -2.94 -8.14
N GLU A 121 -12.27 -1.94 -8.74
CA GLU A 121 -11.63 -0.85 -9.47
C GLU A 121 -10.71 0.00 -8.54
N LEU A 122 -11.17 0.35 -7.34
CA LEU A 122 -10.35 1.08 -6.37
C LEU A 122 -9.13 0.27 -5.93
N ILE A 123 -9.27 -1.05 -5.77
CA ILE A 123 -8.18 -1.96 -5.39
C ILE A 123 -7.14 -2.07 -6.52
N GLU A 124 -7.57 -2.05 -7.78
CA GLU A 124 -6.67 -2.04 -8.94
C GLU A 124 -5.91 -0.72 -9.04
N GLN A 125 -6.61 0.40 -8.81
CA GLN A 125 -6.02 1.73 -8.85
C GLN A 125 -5.06 1.99 -7.68
N TYR A 126 -5.39 1.49 -6.49
CA TYR A 126 -4.70 1.73 -5.23
C TYR A 126 -4.39 0.40 -4.51
N PRO A 127 -3.41 -0.39 -4.97
CA PRO A 127 -3.18 -1.75 -4.48
C PRO A 127 -2.73 -1.84 -3.01
N ASP A 128 -2.17 -0.75 -2.48
CA ASP A 128 -1.67 -0.64 -1.10
C ASP A 128 -2.68 0.04 -0.15
N TRP A 129 -3.87 0.40 -0.65
CA TRP A 129 -4.91 1.04 0.16
C TRP A 129 -5.81 -0.02 0.81
N ALA A 130 -5.81 -0.05 2.14
CA ALA A 130 -6.41 -1.14 2.90
C ALA A 130 -7.95 -1.10 2.96
N GLU A 131 -8.55 0.10 2.98
CA GLU A 131 -10.00 0.23 3.24
C GLU A 131 -10.91 -0.33 2.15
N PRO A 132 -10.63 -0.16 0.83
CA PRO A 132 -11.40 -0.84 -0.20
C PRO A 132 -11.38 -2.36 -0.05
N VAL A 133 -10.22 -2.94 0.29
CA VAL A 133 -10.08 -4.38 0.54
C VAL A 133 -10.91 -4.80 1.76
N ASN A 134 -10.89 -4.02 2.83
CA ASN A 134 -11.66 -4.24 4.06
C ASN A 134 -13.18 -4.19 3.81
N GLN A 135 -13.65 -3.24 3.00
CA GLN A 135 -15.06 -3.14 2.62
C GLN A 135 -15.48 -4.31 1.72
N LEU A 136 -14.64 -4.69 0.74
CA LEU A 136 -14.91 -5.85 -0.11
C LEU A 136 -14.98 -7.13 0.71
N ALA A 137 -14.07 -7.32 1.67
CA ALA A 137 -14.12 -8.46 2.60
C ALA A 137 -15.44 -8.53 3.37
N THR A 138 -15.92 -7.37 3.83
CA THR A 138 -17.18 -7.26 4.56
C THR A 138 -18.39 -7.59 3.68
N LEU A 139 -18.39 -7.16 2.42
CA LEU A 139 -19.43 -7.52 1.46
C LEU A 139 -19.41 -9.02 1.14
N ARG A 140 -18.24 -9.62 0.89
CA ARG A 140 -18.11 -11.06 0.66
C ARG A 140 -18.60 -11.89 1.85
N TYR A 141 -18.28 -11.45 3.08
CA TYR A 141 -18.81 -12.07 4.30
C TYR A 141 -20.35 -12.03 4.33
N ARG A 142 -20.95 -10.89 4.00
CA ARG A 142 -22.41 -10.71 3.95
C ARG A 142 -23.08 -11.54 2.84
N GLU A 143 -22.41 -11.73 1.70
CA GLU A 143 -22.86 -12.62 0.61
C GLU A 143 -22.75 -14.11 0.96
N GLY A 144 -22.11 -14.46 2.09
CA GLY A 144 -21.86 -15.83 2.51
C GLY A 144 -20.58 -16.44 1.93
N ASP A 145 -19.81 -15.69 1.14
CA ASP A 145 -18.47 -16.10 0.70
C ASP A 145 -17.42 -15.81 1.79
N VAL A 146 -17.59 -16.51 2.91
CA VAL A 146 -16.79 -16.33 4.13
C VAL A 146 -15.34 -16.76 3.92
N ALA A 147 -15.08 -17.71 3.01
CA ALA A 147 -13.71 -18.10 2.69
C ALA A 147 -12.95 -16.99 1.97
N GLU A 148 -13.61 -16.29 1.04
CA GLU A 148 -13.01 -15.14 0.36
C GLU A 148 -12.88 -13.93 1.28
N SER A 149 -13.84 -13.68 2.18
CA SER A 149 -13.72 -12.59 3.16
C SER A 149 -12.48 -12.75 4.03
N VAL A 150 -12.16 -13.96 4.49
CA VAL A 150 -10.93 -14.23 5.27
C VAL A 150 -9.68 -13.86 4.47
N LYS A 151 -9.58 -14.25 3.19
CA LYS A 151 -8.42 -13.91 2.35
C LYS A 151 -8.25 -12.40 2.20
N LEU A 152 -9.35 -11.69 1.94
CA LEU A 152 -9.34 -10.25 1.80
C LEU A 152 -8.96 -9.54 3.10
N TYR A 153 -9.52 -9.95 4.24
CA TYR A 153 -9.09 -9.40 5.53
C TYR A 153 -7.61 -9.72 5.83
N LEU A 154 -7.10 -10.90 5.48
CA LEU A 154 -5.67 -11.21 5.63
C LEU A 154 -4.80 -10.30 4.77
N ARG A 155 -5.27 -9.89 3.58
CA ARG A 155 -4.59 -8.85 2.77
C ARG A 155 -4.58 -7.51 3.50
N VAL A 156 -5.69 -7.12 4.16
CA VAL A 156 -5.70 -5.91 5.02
C VAL A 156 -4.67 -6.03 6.13
N MET A 157 -4.57 -7.19 6.78
CA MET A 157 -3.58 -7.44 7.84
C MET A 157 -2.14 -7.38 7.35
N HIS A 158 -1.88 -7.69 6.08
CA HIS A 158 -0.57 -7.53 5.47
C HIS A 158 -0.19 -6.06 5.30
N LEU A 159 -1.15 -5.21 4.95
CA LEU A 159 -0.95 -3.76 4.78
C LEU A 159 -0.89 -3.03 6.13
N LYS A 160 -1.76 -3.45 7.06
CA LYS A 160 -1.98 -2.81 8.37
C LYS A 160 -2.22 -3.86 9.47
N PRO A 161 -1.16 -4.40 10.08
CA PRO A 161 -1.28 -5.39 11.17
C PRO A 161 -2.09 -4.97 12.40
N TRP A 162 -2.34 -3.67 12.58
CA TRP A 162 -3.12 -3.09 13.69
C TRP A 162 -4.56 -2.73 13.31
N HIS A 163 -5.01 -3.13 12.11
CA HIS A 163 -6.35 -2.80 11.61
C HIS A 163 -7.45 -3.58 12.35
N PHE A 164 -8.00 -2.97 13.40
CA PHE A 164 -8.99 -3.62 14.27
C PHE A 164 -10.26 -4.09 13.53
N GLY A 165 -10.67 -3.41 12.44
CA GLY A 165 -11.79 -3.85 11.59
C GLY A 165 -11.56 -5.23 10.96
N ALA A 166 -10.43 -5.41 10.27
CA ALA A 166 -10.04 -6.68 9.67
C ALA A 166 -9.79 -7.79 10.69
N ILE A 167 -9.15 -7.50 11.84
CA ILE A 167 -8.98 -8.51 12.91
C ILE A 167 -10.33 -9.07 13.36
N HIS A 168 -11.29 -8.18 13.62
CA HIS A 168 -12.65 -8.58 13.99
C HIS A 168 -13.35 -9.33 12.85
N GLY A 169 -13.18 -8.88 11.60
CA GLY A 169 -13.72 -9.56 10.42
C GLY A 169 -13.21 -10.99 10.25
N ILE A 170 -11.90 -11.22 10.45
CA ILE A 170 -11.29 -12.56 10.43
C ILE A 170 -11.84 -13.42 11.56
N GLN A 171 -11.89 -12.90 12.78
CA GLN A 171 -12.44 -13.61 13.94
C GLN A 171 -13.88 -14.07 13.65
N MET A 172 -14.74 -13.16 13.22
CA MET A 172 -16.14 -13.45 12.90
C MET A 172 -16.28 -14.47 11.78
N SER A 173 -15.45 -14.34 10.73
CA SER A 173 -15.43 -15.30 9.62
C SER A 173 -15.05 -16.71 10.08
N HIS A 174 -14.08 -16.86 11.00
CA HIS A 174 -13.75 -18.16 11.56
C HIS A 174 -14.83 -18.74 12.47
N VAL A 175 -15.58 -17.90 13.20
CA VAL A 175 -16.76 -18.34 13.96
C VAL A 175 -17.81 -18.91 13.02
N GLU A 176 -18.12 -18.20 11.92
CA GLU A 176 -19.11 -18.64 10.92
C GLU A 176 -18.69 -19.94 10.22
N LEU A 177 -17.39 -20.14 9.98
CA LEU A 177 -16.83 -21.38 9.43
C LEU A 177 -16.77 -22.54 10.45
N GLY A 178 -17.06 -22.30 11.73
CA GLY A 178 -16.93 -23.29 12.81
C GLY A 178 -15.49 -23.57 13.25
N ASN A 179 -14.52 -22.76 12.80
CA ASN A 179 -13.10 -22.89 13.11
C ASN A 179 -12.77 -22.15 14.42
N MET A 180 -13.23 -22.71 15.55
CA MET A 180 -13.15 -22.04 16.86
C MET A 180 -11.72 -21.76 17.34
N GLU A 181 -10.76 -22.63 17.03
CA GLU A 181 -9.35 -22.42 17.40
C GLU A 181 -8.77 -21.14 16.77
N ASP A 182 -9.02 -20.93 15.47
CA ASP A 182 -8.59 -19.72 14.77
C ASP A 182 -9.37 -18.49 15.25
N ALA A 183 -10.67 -18.64 15.52
CA ALA A 183 -11.49 -17.56 16.07
C ALA A 183 -10.93 -17.06 17.40
N GLU A 184 -10.57 -17.96 18.33
CA GLU A 184 -9.96 -17.59 19.61
C GLU A 184 -8.59 -16.93 19.41
N ARG A 185 -7.76 -17.48 18.51
CA ARG A 185 -6.44 -16.92 18.17
C ARG A 185 -6.54 -15.50 17.62
N TRP A 186 -7.52 -15.22 16.78
CA TRP A 186 -7.75 -13.87 16.23
C TRP A 186 -8.43 -12.94 17.24
N GLY A 187 -9.33 -13.46 18.07
CA GLY A 187 -9.94 -12.73 19.18
C GLY A 187 -8.90 -12.21 20.17
N ALA A 188 -7.85 -12.98 20.47
CA ALA A 188 -6.74 -12.56 21.32
C ALA A 188 -5.90 -11.40 20.74
N LYS A 189 -5.99 -11.15 19.42
CA LYS A 189 -5.35 -10.01 18.75
C LYS A 189 -6.27 -8.79 18.65
N ALA A 190 -7.57 -8.96 18.87
CA ALA A 190 -8.54 -7.90 18.78
C ALA A 190 -8.25 -6.82 19.83
N MET A 191 -8.63 -5.59 19.50
CA MET A 191 -8.49 -4.45 20.38
C MET A 191 -9.35 -4.66 21.64
N PRO A 192 -8.76 -4.84 22.84
CA PRO A 192 -9.49 -5.23 24.05
C PRO A 192 -10.33 -4.06 24.59
N ARG A 193 -11.17 -4.27 25.60
CA ARG A 193 -11.88 -3.15 26.26
C ARG A 193 -10.90 -2.23 26.99
N GLN A 194 -11.36 -1.05 27.38
CA GLN A 194 -10.55 -0.09 28.13
C GLN A 194 -10.00 -0.71 29.43
N GLY A 195 -8.71 -0.50 29.71
CA GLY A 195 -8.00 -1.09 30.85
C GLY A 195 -6.52 -1.39 30.55
N HIS A 196 -5.85 -2.11 31.45
CA HIS A 196 -4.42 -2.44 31.33
C HIS A 196 -4.07 -3.15 30.01
N GLU A 197 -4.86 -4.16 29.63
CA GLU A 197 -4.67 -4.92 28.38
C GLU A 197 -4.76 -4.03 27.13
N ARG A 198 -5.51 -2.92 27.19
CA ARG A 198 -5.58 -1.94 26.10
C ARG A 198 -4.26 -1.21 25.93
N GLY A 199 -3.61 -0.80 27.03
CA GLY A 199 -2.29 -0.20 26.98
C GLY A 199 -1.27 -1.13 26.34
N GLU A 200 -1.18 -2.38 26.80
CA GLU A 200 -0.29 -3.38 26.22
C GLU A 200 -0.59 -3.65 24.74
N TRP A 201 -1.86 -3.65 24.35
CA TRP A 201 -2.26 -3.78 22.95
C TRP A 201 -1.74 -2.59 22.12
N VAL A 202 -1.92 -1.36 22.61
CA VAL A 202 -1.42 -0.16 21.92
C VAL A 202 0.09 -0.20 21.79
N ASP A 203 0.83 -0.53 22.86
CA ASP A 203 2.29 -0.61 22.83
C ASP A 203 2.79 -1.59 21.75
N ARG A 204 2.15 -2.76 21.62
CA ARG A 204 2.46 -3.70 20.54
C ARG A 204 2.19 -3.10 19.16
N MET A 205 1.08 -2.39 18.97
CA MET A 205 0.77 -1.78 17.66
C MET A 205 1.72 -0.63 17.33
N LEU A 206 2.12 0.15 18.34
CA LEU A 206 3.11 1.21 18.19
C LEU A 206 4.48 0.64 17.80
N GLN A 207 4.90 -0.49 18.38
CA GLN A 207 6.14 -1.15 17.97
C GLN A 207 6.12 -1.55 16.49
N VAL A 208 5.03 -2.13 15.99
CA VAL A 208 4.91 -2.50 14.57
C VAL A 208 4.95 -1.25 13.66
N LEU A 209 4.33 -0.17 14.09
CA LEU A 209 4.38 1.12 13.39
C LEU A 209 5.77 1.75 13.41
N ASP A 210 6.49 1.65 14.52
CA ASP A 210 7.87 2.12 14.66
C ASP A 210 8.81 1.34 13.73
N ASP A 211 8.65 0.02 13.64
CA ASP A 211 9.40 -0.82 12.70
C ASP A 211 9.11 -0.42 11.23
N LYS A 212 7.83 -0.16 10.90
CA LYS A 212 7.44 0.35 9.58
C LYS A 212 8.07 1.71 9.27
N LEU A 213 8.07 2.63 10.24
CA LEU A 213 8.66 3.96 10.08
C LEU A 213 10.17 3.87 9.86
N ALA A 214 10.88 3.02 10.61
CA ALA A 214 12.31 2.79 10.41
C ALA A 214 12.62 2.31 8.99
N ILE A 215 11.85 1.35 8.47
CA ILE A 215 11.99 0.88 7.07
C ILE A 215 11.76 2.02 6.07
N LEU A 216 10.74 2.84 6.27
CA LEU A 216 10.45 3.98 5.37
C LEU A 216 11.56 5.04 5.40
N GLU A 217 12.18 5.27 6.56
CA GLU A 217 13.32 6.20 6.70
C GLU A 217 14.58 5.68 6.00
N GLU A 218 14.87 4.38 6.11
CA GLU A 218 15.98 3.73 5.40
C GLU A 218 15.81 3.82 3.87
N LEU A 219 14.59 3.55 3.37
CA LEU A 219 14.28 3.69 1.94
C LEU A 219 14.39 5.14 1.46
N GLY A 220 14.00 6.11 2.30
CA GLY A 220 14.10 7.54 1.98
C GLY A 220 15.52 8.09 2.00
N THR A 221 16.43 7.52 2.80
CA THR A 221 17.83 7.95 2.94
C THR A 221 18.76 7.33 1.91
N THR A 222 18.50 6.08 1.50
CA THR A 222 19.29 5.34 0.50
C THR A 222 19.20 5.94 -0.93
N SER A 223 18.26 6.85 -1.17
CA SER A 223 18.09 7.55 -2.46
C SER A 223 18.95 8.83 -2.60
N ARG A 224 20.01 9.02 -1.80
CA ARG A 224 20.93 10.18 -1.86
C ARG A 224 22.24 9.90 -2.58
#